data_AF-A0A1I6DKP2-F1
#
_entry.id   AF-A0A1I6DKP2-F1
#
_cell.length_a   1.000
_cell.length_b   1.000
_cell.length_c   1.000
_cell.angle_alpha   90.00
_cell.angle_beta   90.00
_cell.angle_gamma   90.00
#
_symmetry.space_group_name_H-M   'P 1'
#
loop_
_entity.id
_entity.type
_entity.pdbx_description
1 polymer ?
#
loop_
_entity_poly.entity_id
_entity_poly.type
_entity_poly.pdbx_seq_one_letter_code
_entity_poly.pdbx_strand_id
1 'polypeptide(L)'
;MSYLNREERREIILQAAMRVALEEGFTAMTVRRIASVASVAAGQVHHHFSSVNELKSQAFIRVIRALLDADVVADSASWRERLHSMLGSQDGGFEPYIQLWREAQLLAMKDPEIKGAYVLTMEMWHVEVVKIIRQGVEAGEFTLADNIENIAWRLIALVCGLDGIQVLGMLQLDGDAFDRHLDRVIGLELFQ
;
A
#
# COMPACT_ATOMS: atom_id res chain seq x y z
N MET A 1 -24.11 4.32 -28.75
CA MET A 1 -23.88 4.61 -27.32
C MET A 1 -24.15 3.33 -26.55
N SER A 2 -23.10 2.65 -26.08
CA SER A 2 -23.27 1.45 -25.26
C SER A 2 -23.83 1.87 -23.89
N TYR A 3 -24.97 1.33 -23.48
CA TYR A 3 -25.44 1.46 -22.11
C TYR A 3 -24.51 0.64 -21.21
N LEU A 4 -23.53 1.30 -20.61
CA LEU A 4 -22.72 0.67 -19.56
C LEU A 4 -23.65 0.19 -18.45
N ASN A 5 -23.52 -1.08 -18.07
CA ASN A 5 -24.28 -1.64 -16.98
C ASN A 5 -23.86 -0.99 -15.63
N ARG A 6 -24.63 -1.24 -14.57
CA ARG A 6 -24.42 -0.59 -13.26
C ARG A 6 -23.03 -0.88 -12.68
N GLU A 7 -22.48 -2.06 -12.92
CA GLU A 7 -21.17 -2.49 -12.41
C GLU A 7 -20.02 -1.85 -13.19
N GLU A 8 -20.11 -1.82 -14.52
CA GLU A 8 -19.12 -1.15 -15.37
C GLU A 8 -18.99 0.33 -15.03
N ARG A 9 -20.12 1.00 -14.76
CA ARG A 9 -20.12 2.40 -14.36
C ARG A 9 -19.51 2.63 -12.98
N ARG A 10 -19.79 1.73 -12.04
CA ARG A 10 -19.19 1.73 -10.71
C ARG A 10 -17.68 1.57 -10.79
N GLU A 11 -17.20 0.66 -11.65
CA GLU A 11 -15.77 0.44 -11.88
C GLU A 11 -15.10 1.66 -12.51
N ILE A 12 -15.71 2.32 -13.50
CA ILE A 12 -15.18 3.56 -14.10
C ILE A 12 -14.98 4.66 -13.05
N ILE A 13 -15.95 4.83 -12.15
CA ILE A 13 -15.87 5.80 -11.07
C ILE A 13 -14.76 5.42 -10.09
N LEU A 14 -14.62 4.13 -9.75
CA LEU A 14 -13.58 3.64 -8.85
C LEU A 14 -12.18 3.85 -9.46
N GLN A 15 -11.98 3.53 -10.73
CA GLN A 15 -10.72 3.76 -11.46
C GLN A 15 -10.37 5.25 -11.55
N ALA A 16 -11.37 6.12 -11.74
CA ALA A 16 -11.16 7.56 -11.67
C ALA A 16 -10.75 8.02 -10.26
N ALA A 17 -11.36 7.46 -9.21
CA ALA A 17 -10.98 7.75 -7.83
C ALA A 17 -9.55 7.29 -7.52
N MET A 18 -9.14 6.11 -8.00
CA MET A 18 -7.76 5.61 -7.87
C MET A 18 -6.75 6.55 -8.53
N ARG A 19 -7.04 7.06 -9.74
CA ARG A 19 -6.19 8.04 -10.42
C ARG A 19 -6.06 9.34 -9.63
N VAL A 20 -7.18 9.90 -9.16
CA VAL A 20 -7.16 11.12 -8.32
C VAL A 20 -6.38 10.88 -7.03
N ALA A 21 -6.51 9.70 -6.41
CA ALA A 21 -5.78 9.36 -5.20
C ALA A 21 -4.25 9.38 -5.43
N LEU A 22 -3.78 8.74 -6.50
CA LEU A 22 -2.35 8.65 -6.81
C LEU A 22 -1.76 9.98 -7.32
N GLU A 23 -2.51 10.74 -8.10
CA GLU A 23 -2.01 12.00 -8.69
C GLU A 23 -2.13 13.20 -7.76
N GLU A 24 -3.15 13.22 -6.89
CA GLU A 24 -3.54 14.43 -6.14
C GLU A 24 -3.80 14.20 -4.64
N GLY A 25 -3.74 12.95 -4.15
CA GLY A 25 -3.95 12.60 -2.74
C GLY A 25 -5.41 12.59 -2.28
N PHE A 26 -5.63 12.21 -1.01
CA PHE A 26 -6.97 12.06 -0.41
C PHE A 26 -7.76 13.37 -0.33
N THR A 27 -7.06 14.50 -0.21
CA THR A 27 -7.69 15.83 -0.10
C THR A 27 -8.44 16.19 -1.39
N ALA A 28 -7.90 15.81 -2.55
CA ALA A 28 -8.47 16.11 -3.86
C ALA A 28 -9.64 15.19 -4.25
N MET A 29 -9.83 14.07 -3.55
CA MET A 29 -10.87 13.06 -3.80
C MET A 29 -12.29 13.54 -3.42
N THR A 30 -12.75 14.60 -4.07
CA THR A 30 -14.12 15.10 -3.95
C THR A 30 -15.03 14.45 -5.00
N VAL A 31 -16.33 14.35 -4.72
CA VAL A 31 -17.32 13.82 -5.67
C VAL A 31 -17.23 14.54 -7.02
N ARG A 32 -17.09 15.87 -7.02
CA ARG A 32 -16.97 16.68 -8.24
C ARG A 32 -15.69 16.35 -9.02
N ARG A 33 -14.56 16.22 -8.33
CA ARG A 33 -13.27 15.91 -8.98
C ARG A 33 -13.31 14.52 -9.60
N ILE A 34 -13.74 13.52 -8.84
CA ILE A 34 -13.84 12.13 -9.31
C ILE A 34 -14.82 12.02 -10.48
N ALA A 35 -16.00 12.65 -10.39
CA ALA A 35 -16.97 12.66 -11.48
C ALA A 35 -16.40 13.28 -12.77
N SER A 36 -15.62 14.36 -12.64
CA SER A 36 -14.93 14.98 -13.77
C SER A 36 -13.90 14.04 -14.40
N VAL A 37 -13.08 13.35 -13.60
CA VAL A 37 -12.05 12.42 -14.10
C VAL A 37 -12.69 11.15 -14.70
N ALA A 38 -13.84 10.73 -14.17
CA ALA A 38 -14.65 9.64 -14.72
C ALA A 38 -15.48 10.04 -15.94
N SER A 39 -15.55 11.33 -16.30
CA SER A 39 -16.44 11.86 -17.34
C SER A 39 -17.92 11.47 -17.13
N VAL A 40 -18.40 11.55 -15.88
CA VAL A 40 -19.80 11.27 -15.49
C VAL A 40 -20.42 12.46 -14.74
N ALA A 41 -21.74 12.50 -14.67
CA ALA A 41 -22.43 13.46 -13.81
C ALA A 41 -22.21 13.14 -12.32
N ALA A 42 -22.04 14.16 -11.47
CA ALA A 42 -21.82 13.98 -10.03
C ALA A 42 -22.90 13.14 -9.33
N GLY A 43 -24.16 13.26 -9.77
CA GLY A 43 -25.27 12.43 -9.26
C GLY A 43 -25.09 10.92 -9.50
N GLN A 44 -24.29 10.52 -10.49
CA GLN A 44 -23.96 9.11 -10.71
C GLN A 44 -23.06 8.56 -9.59
N VAL A 45 -22.15 9.37 -9.04
CA VAL A 45 -21.29 8.94 -7.92
C VAL A 45 -22.13 8.58 -6.71
N HIS A 46 -23.09 9.44 -6.34
CA HIS A 46 -24.03 9.17 -5.24
C HIS A 46 -24.99 8.00 -5.51
N HIS A 47 -25.21 7.64 -6.79
CA HIS A 47 -26.02 6.48 -7.15
C HIS A 47 -25.27 5.15 -6.97
N HIS A 48 -23.93 5.17 -7.05
CA HIS A 48 -23.09 3.98 -6.98
C HIS A 48 -22.38 3.79 -5.63
N PHE A 49 -22.16 4.87 -4.89
CA PHE A 49 -21.48 4.88 -3.60
C PHE A 49 -22.35 5.63 -2.58
N SER A 50 -22.51 5.03 -1.40
CA SER A 50 -23.31 5.58 -0.30
C SER A 50 -22.69 6.83 0.30
N SER A 51 -21.35 6.94 0.30
CA SER A 51 -20.63 8.10 0.79
C SER A 51 -19.36 8.35 -0.04
N VAL A 52 -18.81 9.57 0.04
CA VAL A 52 -17.51 9.87 -0.57
C VAL A 52 -16.38 9.13 0.16
N ASN A 53 -16.53 8.88 1.46
CA ASN A 53 -15.53 8.17 2.27
C ASN A 53 -15.53 6.68 1.94
N GLU A 54 -16.69 6.08 1.64
CA GLU A 54 -16.79 4.72 1.13
C GLU A 54 -16.01 4.59 -0.19
N LEU A 55 -16.19 5.54 -1.11
CA LEU A 55 -15.45 5.58 -2.37
C LEU A 55 -13.94 5.76 -2.14
N LYS A 56 -13.54 6.66 -1.23
CA LYS A 56 -12.13 6.86 -0.86
C LYS A 56 -11.51 5.59 -0.29
N SER A 57 -12.18 4.94 0.66
CA SER A 57 -11.75 3.70 1.28
C SER A 57 -11.58 2.58 0.26
N GLN A 58 -12.56 2.39 -0.63
CA GLN A 58 -12.46 1.36 -1.67
C GLN A 58 -11.36 1.65 -2.70
N ALA A 59 -11.21 2.91 -3.11
CA ALA A 59 -10.14 3.31 -4.01
C ALA A 59 -8.77 3.09 -3.37
N PHE A 60 -8.61 3.46 -2.10
CA PHE A 60 -7.38 3.23 -1.34
C PHE A 60 -7.02 1.75 -1.26
N ILE A 61 -7.97 0.89 -0.88
CA ILE A 61 -7.75 -0.57 -0.84
C ILE A 61 -7.32 -1.10 -2.22
N ARG A 62 -7.97 -0.66 -3.30
CA ARG A 62 -7.62 -1.06 -4.67
C ARG A 62 -6.23 -0.58 -5.09
N VAL A 63 -5.85 0.65 -4.73
CA VAL A 63 -4.52 1.21 -5.01
C VAL A 63 -3.45 0.39 -4.29
N ILE A 64 -3.65 0.09 -3.01
CA ILE A 64 -2.71 -0.72 -2.24
C ILE A 64 -2.65 -2.16 -2.72
N ARG A 65 -3.78 -2.76 -3.09
CA ARG A 65 -3.77 -4.09 -3.69
C ARG A 65 -2.95 -4.13 -4.98
N ALA A 66 -3.14 -3.15 -5.86
CA ALA A 66 -2.36 -3.06 -7.10
C ALA A 66 -0.86 -2.87 -6.83
N LEU A 67 -0.49 -2.18 -5.74
CA LEU A 67 0.90 -2.08 -5.29
C LEU A 67 1.46 -3.43 -4.83
N LEU A 68 0.74 -4.13 -3.95
CA LEU A 68 1.18 -5.42 -3.40
C LEU A 68 1.26 -6.51 -4.48
N ASP A 69 0.41 -6.43 -5.51
CA ASP A 69 0.40 -7.36 -6.65
C ASP A 69 1.48 -7.04 -7.71
N ALA A 70 2.16 -5.90 -7.61
CA ALA A 70 3.21 -5.52 -8.55
C ALA A 70 4.49 -6.32 -8.29
N ASP A 71 4.69 -7.41 -9.03
CA ASP A 71 5.98 -8.12 -9.01
C ASP A 71 7.03 -7.26 -9.74
N VAL A 72 7.80 -6.51 -8.96
CA VAL A 72 8.80 -5.55 -9.47
C VAL A 72 10.21 -6.12 -9.53
N VAL A 73 10.41 -7.37 -9.10
CA VAL A 73 11.72 -8.02 -9.18
C VAL A 73 11.74 -9.05 -10.30
N ALA A 74 12.93 -9.32 -10.83
CA ALA A 74 13.11 -10.35 -11.84
C ALA A 74 12.70 -11.73 -11.32
N ASP A 75 12.23 -12.62 -12.19
CA ASP A 75 11.88 -14.00 -11.82
C ASP A 75 13.03 -14.73 -11.11
N SER A 76 14.28 -14.39 -11.48
CA SER A 76 15.51 -14.94 -10.90
C SER A 76 15.95 -14.29 -9.58
N ALA A 77 15.21 -13.31 -9.05
CA ALA A 77 15.55 -12.66 -7.80
C ALA A 77 15.40 -13.63 -6.61
N SER A 78 16.35 -13.54 -5.68
CA SER A 78 16.33 -14.27 -4.41
C SER A 78 15.10 -13.90 -3.56
N TRP A 79 14.74 -14.76 -2.62
CA TRP A 79 13.66 -14.47 -1.68
C TRP A 79 14.00 -13.29 -0.78
N ARG A 80 15.29 -13.05 -0.51
CA ARG A 80 15.77 -11.87 0.21
C ARG A 80 15.48 -10.57 -0.56
N GLU A 81 15.77 -10.54 -1.86
CA GLU A 81 15.49 -9.37 -2.71
C GLU A 81 13.97 -9.12 -2.85
N ARG A 82 13.19 -10.19 -3.04
CA ARG A 82 11.71 -10.14 -3.05
C ARG A 82 11.17 -9.53 -1.75
N LEU A 83 11.67 -9.99 -0.61
CA LEU A 83 11.26 -9.49 0.71
C LEU A 83 11.65 -8.02 0.92
N HIS A 84 12.88 -7.65 0.56
CA HIS A 84 13.32 -6.26 0.64
C HIS A 84 12.42 -5.36 -0.20
N SER A 85 12.18 -5.72 -1.46
CA SER A 85 11.32 -4.95 -2.36
C SER A 85 9.87 -4.82 -1.86
N MET A 86 9.31 -5.86 -1.23
CA MET A 86 7.96 -5.82 -0.63
C MET A 86 7.89 -4.91 0.61
N LEU A 87 8.99 -4.77 1.36
CA LEU A 87 9.06 -3.99 2.58
C LEU A 87 9.45 -2.53 2.32
N GLY A 88 10.23 -2.26 1.28
CA GLY A 88 10.62 -0.93 0.88
C GLY A 88 11.45 -0.97 -0.39
N SER A 89 11.05 -0.22 -1.41
CA SER A 89 11.85 -0.01 -2.61
C SER A 89 12.20 1.48 -2.72
N GLN A 90 13.49 1.73 -2.94
CA GLN A 90 14.08 3.05 -3.19
C GLN A 90 13.70 3.59 -4.57
N ASP A 91 13.16 2.75 -5.45
CA ASP A 91 12.77 3.18 -6.78
C ASP A 91 11.54 4.07 -6.62
N GLY A 92 11.75 5.39 -6.69
CA GLY A 92 10.74 6.44 -6.42
C GLY A 92 9.43 6.33 -7.22
N GLY A 93 9.24 5.30 -8.04
CA GLY A 93 7.95 4.89 -8.59
C GLY A 93 6.89 4.55 -7.55
N PHE A 94 7.28 4.24 -6.30
CA PHE A 94 6.32 3.98 -5.21
C PHE A 94 5.96 5.21 -4.36
N GLU A 95 6.62 6.35 -4.54
CA GLU A 95 6.37 7.55 -3.72
C GLU A 95 4.89 7.99 -3.71
N PRO A 96 4.14 7.98 -4.83
CA PRO A 96 2.72 8.33 -4.81
C PRO A 96 1.88 7.42 -3.90
N TYR A 97 2.23 6.13 -3.83
CA TYR A 97 1.54 5.16 -2.98
C TYR A 97 1.89 5.36 -1.51
N ILE A 98 3.16 5.59 -1.22
CA ILE A 98 3.65 5.85 0.14
C ILE A 98 3.03 7.15 0.68
N GLN A 99 3.01 8.22 -0.13
CA GLN A 99 2.34 9.47 0.24
C GLN A 99 0.85 9.24 0.55
N LEU A 100 0.14 8.50 -0.32
CA LEU A 100 -1.27 8.20 -0.11
C LEU A 100 -1.49 7.39 1.18
N TRP A 101 -0.59 6.46 1.50
CA TRP A 101 -0.63 5.69 2.73
C TRP A 101 -0.45 6.55 3.98
N ARG A 102 0.52 7.49 3.96
CA ARG A 102 0.73 8.45 5.06
C ARG A 102 -0.51 9.33 5.27
N GLU A 103 -1.13 9.81 4.20
CA GLU A 103 -2.39 10.55 4.27
C GLU A 103 -3.53 9.72 4.87
N ALA A 104 -3.66 8.45 4.44
CA ALA A 104 -4.65 7.51 4.99
C ALA A 104 -4.46 7.29 6.49
N GLN A 105 -3.22 7.15 6.96
CA GLN A 105 -2.91 6.94 8.38
C GLN A 105 -3.41 8.10 9.24
N LEU A 106 -3.18 9.35 8.80
CA LEU A 106 -3.66 10.54 9.49
C LEU A 106 -5.19 10.65 9.49
N LEU A 107 -5.83 10.27 8.38
CA LEU A 107 -7.28 10.29 8.23
C LEU A 107 -7.98 9.18 9.03
N ALA A 108 -7.36 8.00 9.14
CA ALA A 108 -7.85 6.87 9.93
C ALA A 108 -8.04 7.19 11.41
N MET A 109 -7.35 8.21 11.93
CA MET A 109 -7.54 8.69 13.31
C MET A 109 -8.85 9.45 13.51
N LYS A 110 -9.49 9.91 12.42
CA LYS A 110 -10.68 10.78 12.46
C LYS A 110 -11.90 10.17 11.78
N ASP A 111 -11.71 9.19 10.89
CA ASP A 111 -12.78 8.59 10.09
C ASP A 111 -12.79 7.05 10.23
N PRO A 112 -13.90 6.44 10.73
CA PRO A 112 -14.00 4.99 10.89
C PRO A 112 -13.98 4.18 9.59
N GLU A 113 -14.50 4.70 8.47
CA GLU A 113 -14.50 4.00 7.18
C GLU A 113 -13.09 3.94 6.61
N ILE A 114 -12.33 5.04 6.74
CA ILE A 114 -10.92 5.08 6.34
C ILE A 114 -10.08 4.23 7.30
N LYS A 115 -10.37 4.23 8.60
CA LYS A 115 -9.71 3.36 9.57
C LYS A 115 -9.87 1.88 9.20
N GLY A 116 -11.09 1.46 8.85
CA GLY A 116 -11.36 0.10 8.39
C GLY A 116 -10.53 -0.27 7.15
N ALA A 117 -10.47 0.65 6.18
CA ALA A 117 -9.64 0.46 4.98
C ALA A 117 -8.14 0.37 5.29
N TYR A 118 -7.63 1.23 6.17
CA TYR A 118 -6.24 1.23 6.59
C TYR A 118 -5.83 -0.06 7.31
N VAL A 119 -6.67 -0.55 8.23
CA VAL A 119 -6.43 -1.83 8.92
C VAL A 119 -6.40 -2.97 7.91
N LEU A 120 -7.35 -3.02 6.98
CA LEU A 120 -7.38 -4.06 5.94
C LEU A 120 -6.10 -4.04 5.09
N THR A 121 -5.58 -2.86 4.73
CA THR A 121 -4.33 -2.75 3.97
C THR A 121 -3.09 -3.19 4.76
N MET A 122 -3.06 -2.97 6.08
CA MET A 122 -2.01 -3.52 6.96
C MET A 122 -2.03 -5.05 6.95
N GLU A 123 -3.23 -5.64 7.07
CA GLU A 123 -3.42 -7.09 7.07
C GLU A 123 -3.03 -7.70 5.71
N MET A 124 -3.40 -7.05 4.61
CA MET A 124 -2.99 -7.48 3.26
C MET A 124 -1.47 -7.49 3.09
N TRP A 125 -0.79 -6.43 3.54
CA TRP A 125 0.67 -6.35 3.45
C TRP A 125 1.34 -7.42 4.32
N HIS A 126 0.83 -7.64 5.54
CA HIS A 126 1.30 -8.72 6.42
C HIS A 126 1.18 -10.09 5.77
N VAL A 127 0.05 -10.39 5.12
CA VAL A 127 -0.16 -11.65 4.41
C VAL A 127 0.86 -11.85 3.28
N GLU A 128 1.13 -10.83 2.48
CA GLU A 128 2.13 -10.94 1.40
C GLU A 128 3.55 -11.08 1.93
N VAL A 129 3.92 -10.37 3.01
CA VAL A 129 5.23 -10.53 3.67
C VAL A 129 5.38 -11.96 4.22
N VAL A 130 4.37 -12.49 4.91
CA VAL A 130 4.38 -13.87 5.42
C VAL A 130 4.53 -14.89 4.28
N LYS A 131 3.87 -14.66 3.14
CA LYS A 131 3.95 -15.54 1.97
C LYS A 131 5.36 -15.56 1.39
N ILE A 132 6.01 -14.41 1.23
CA ILE A 132 7.40 -14.32 0.74
C ILE A 132 8.35 -15.04 1.71
N ILE A 133 8.23 -14.80 3.02
CA ILE A 133 9.08 -15.44 4.02
C ILE A 133 8.89 -16.97 3.96
N ARG A 134 7.64 -17.45 3.86
CA ARG A 134 7.34 -18.89 3.79
C ARG A 134 8.01 -19.52 2.56
N GLN A 135 7.91 -18.87 1.41
CA GLN A 135 8.54 -19.35 0.18
C GLN A 135 10.07 -19.37 0.28
N GLY A 136 10.68 -18.38 0.93
CA GLY A 136 12.12 -18.39 1.21
C GLY A 136 12.56 -19.51 2.15
N VAL A 137 11.73 -19.88 3.14
CA VAL A 137 11.99 -21.05 3.99
C VAL A 137 11.88 -22.35 3.19
N GLU A 138 10.84 -22.50 2.36
CA GLU A 138 10.64 -23.68 1.50
C GLU A 138 11.77 -23.86 0.47
N ALA A 139 12.35 -22.75 0.00
CA ALA A 139 13.52 -22.74 -0.87
C ALA A 139 14.85 -22.97 -0.13
N GLY A 140 14.85 -22.99 1.21
CA GLY A 140 16.05 -23.13 2.04
C GLY A 140 16.93 -21.88 2.12
N GLU A 141 16.41 -20.71 1.73
CA GLU A 141 17.12 -19.43 1.83
C GLU A 141 16.99 -18.78 3.22
N PHE A 142 15.90 -19.06 3.95
CA PHE A 142 15.63 -18.46 5.27
C PHE A 142 15.55 -19.51 6.38
N THR A 143 16.08 -19.15 7.55
CA THR A 143 15.90 -19.83 8.83
C THR A 143 15.14 -18.91 9.79
N LEU A 144 13.98 -19.34 10.26
CA LEU A 144 13.15 -18.51 11.15
C LEU A 144 13.69 -18.48 12.58
N ALA A 145 13.97 -17.27 13.10
CA ALA A 145 14.34 -17.08 14.51
C ALA A 145 13.13 -17.14 15.47
N ASP A 146 11.91 -16.97 14.96
CA ASP A 146 10.65 -16.90 15.71
C ASP A 146 9.48 -17.29 14.77
N ASN A 147 8.25 -17.19 15.27
CA ASN A 147 7.06 -17.36 14.47
C ASN A 147 6.98 -16.38 13.28
N ILE A 148 6.61 -16.88 12.10
CA ILE A 148 6.63 -16.15 10.84
C ILE A 148 5.73 -14.90 10.87
N GLU A 149 4.56 -14.99 11.50
CA GLU A 149 3.64 -13.85 11.62
C GLU A 149 4.23 -12.74 12.50
N ASN A 150 5.00 -13.09 13.55
CA ASN A 150 5.65 -12.11 14.41
C ASN A 150 6.81 -11.41 13.69
N ILE A 151 7.61 -12.19 12.95
CA ILE A 151 8.70 -11.65 12.12
C ILE A 151 8.13 -10.62 11.13
N ALA A 152 7.07 -10.98 10.40
CA ALA A 152 6.43 -10.08 9.45
C ALA A 152 5.93 -8.78 10.11
N TRP A 153 5.29 -8.85 11.29
CA TRP A 153 4.86 -7.64 12.00
C TRP A 153 6.02 -6.77 12.48
N ARG A 154 7.13 -7.37 12.94
CA ARG A 154 8.33 -6.61 13.34
C ARG A 154 8.97 -5.90 12.16
N LEU A 155 9.05 -6.56 11.01
CA LEU A 155 9.56 -5.97 9.77
C LEU A 155 8.68 -4.81 9.30
N ILE A 156 7.36 -4.99 9.27
CA ILE A 156 6.39 -3.95 8.91
C ILE A 156 6.46 -2.76 9.87
N ALA A 157 6.55 -3.03 11.18
CA ALA A 157 6.63 -1.99 12.20
C ALA A 157 7.93 -1.17 12.07
N LEU A 158 9.05 -1.82 11.76
CA LEU A 158 10.32 -1.17 11.49
C LEU A 158 10.19 -0.22 10.29
N VAL A 159 9.66 -0.69 9.16
CA VAL A 159 9.44 0.12 7.96
C VAL A 159 8.56 1.33 8.26
N CYS A 160 7.39 1.11 8.88
CA CYS A 160 6.48 2.20 9.23
C CYS A 160 7.16 3.24 10.15
N GLY A 161 7.99 2.78 11.09
CA GLY A 161 8.74 3.65 11.99
C GLY A 161 9.83 4.45 11.28
N LEU A 162 10.61 3.80 10.43
CA LEU A 162 11.66 4.45 9.64
C LEU A 162 11.07 5.48 8.67
N ASP A 163 10.00 5.12 7.95
CA ASP A 163 9.27 6.01 7.04
C ASP A 163 8.79 7.28 7.76
N GLY A 164 8.15 7.11 8.91
CA GLY A 164 7.67 8.24 9.72
C GLY A 164 8.78 9.19 10.18
N ILE A 165 9.99 8.67 10.44
CA ILE A 165 11.14 9.50 10.82
C ILE A 165 11.79 10.16 9.60
N GLN A 166 11.89 9.46 8.47
CA GLN A 166 12.48 9.96 7.23
C GLN A 166 11.72 11.18 6.69
N VAL A 167 10.39 11.17 6.78
CA VAL A 167 9.53 12.32 6.41
C VAL A 167 9.86 13.60 7.18
N LEU A 168 10.44 13.50 8.38
CA LEU A 168 10.85 14.66 9.17
C LEU A 168 12.14 15.32 8.65
N GLY A 169 12.78 14.77 7.61
CA GLY A 169 14.01 15.32 7.02
C GLY A 169 15.24 15.10 7.88
N MET A 170 15.27 14.01 8.66
CA MET A 170 16.41 13.66 9.51
C MET A 170 17.62 13.27 8.65
N LEU A 171 18.67 14.09 8.64
CA LEU A 171 19.90 13.87 7.85
C LEU A 171 20.62 12.54 8.12
N GLN A 172 20.36 11.90 9.27
CA GLN A 172 20.96 10.62 9.65
C GLN A 172 20.15 9.40 9.18
N LEU A 173 18.93 9.61 8.69
CA LEU A 173 18.03 8.58 8.17
C LEU A 173 17.66 8.91 6.72
N ASP A 174 18.70 8.95 5.87
CA ASP A 174 18.53 8.98 4.42
C ASP A 174 18.09 7.62 3.88
N GLY A 175 17.85 7.55 2.56
CA GLY A 175 17.45 6.30 1.90
C GLY A 175 18.45 5.17 2.15
N ASP A 176 19.76 5.45 2.07
CA ASP A 176 20.77 4.43 2.33
C ASP A 176 20.73 3.92 3.78
N ALA A 177 20.44 4.79 4.76
CA ALA A 177 20.26 4.39 6.15
C ALA A 177 19.02 3.51 6.35
N PHE A 178 17.91 3.85 5.68
CA PHE A 178 16.70 3.03 5.67
C PHE A 178 17.02 1.59 5.23
N ASP A 179 17.67 1.43 4.08
CA ASP A 179 18.01 0.12 3.53
C ASP A 179 18.95 -0.64 4.46
N ARG A 180 19.99 0.01 4.99
CA ARG A 180 20.90 -0.63 5.95
C ARG A 180 20.17 -1.16 7.19
N HIS A 181 19.20 -0.41 7.70
CA HIS A 181 18.41 -0.85 8.86
C HIS A 181 17.50 -2.02 8.51
N LEU A 182 16.81 -1.96 7.37
CA LEU A 182 15.96 -3.03 6.88
C LEU A 182 16.75 -4.33 6.64
N ASP A 183 17.86 -4.23 5.91
CA ASP A 183 18.76 -5.35 5.61
C ASP A 183 19.31 -6.01 6.88
N ARG A 184 19.68 -5.18 7.87
CA ARG A 184 20.19 -5.67 9.15
C ARG A 184 19.13 -6.48 9.89
N VAL A 185 17.89 -6.00 9.95
CA VAL A 185 16.82 -6.70 10.68
C VAL A 185 16.39 -7.97 9.94
N ILE A 186 16.31 -7.95 8.61
CA ILE A 186 16.11 -9.17 7.81
C ILE A 186 17.17 -10.22 8.15
N GLY A 187 18.44 -9.83 8.22
CA GLY A 187 19.54 -10.70 8.61
C GLY A 187 19.38 -11.30 10.01
N LEU A 188 18.91 -10.51 10.98
CA LEU A 188 18.72 -10.96 12.36
C LEU A 188 17.54 -11.92 12.53
N GLU A 189 16.49 -11.76 11.74
CA GLU A 189 15.25 -12.52 11.85
C GLU A 189 15.26 -13.83 11.02
N LEU A 190 15.99 -13.85 9.89
CA LEU A 190 15.86 -14.89 8.86
C LEU A 190 17.15 -15.65 8.52
N PHE A 191 18.29 -15.33 9.13
CA PHE A 191 19.60 -15.93 8.80
C PHE A 191 20.41 -16.37 10.03
N GLN A 192 19.72 -16.87 11.06
CA GLN A 192 20.37 -17.47 12.24
C GLN A 192 20.83 -18.91 12.00
#